data_AF-A0A821NP62-F1
#
_entry.id   AF-A0A821NP62-F1
#
_cell.length_a   1.000
_cell.length_b   1.000
_cell.length_c   1.000
_cell.angle_alpha   90.00
_cell.angle_beta   90.00
_cell.angle_gamma   90.00
#
_symmetry.space_group_name_H-M   'P 1'
#
loop_
_entity.id
_entity.type
_entity.pdbx_description
1 polymer ?
#
loop_
_entity_poly.entity_id
_entity_poly.type
_entity_poly.pdbx_seq_one_letter_code
_entity_poly.pdbx_strand_id
1 'polypeptide(L)'
;MACAAPLNRCATCETLGNEQKSKPGILLCMGCRKHFCSKHMIQHREHLADLLENGVVCERNALLEKISAPYDEQWSATIKVQLETINNWELDTIELIKQSAMRARKELHETASKEYENLSKQFSMLSNELNTLLENESYFENDICADIDCTLR
;
A
#
# COMPACT_ATOMS: atom_id res chain seq x y z
N MET A 1 26.10 38.49 60.04
CA MET A 1 26.36 38.30 58.59
C MET A 1 25.00 38.18 57.90
N ALA A 2 24.53 39.23 57.22
CA ALA A 2 23.29 39.16 56.46
C ALA A 2 23.63 38.89 54.99
N CYS A 3 23.25 37.72 54.48
CA CYS A 3 23.30 37.41 53.05
C CYS A 3 22.30 38.30 52.31
N ALA A 4 22.79 39.21 51.47
CA ALA A 4 21.95 39.94 50.55
C ALA A 4 21.42 38.95 49.48
N ALA A 5 20.14 38.63 49.53
CA ALA A 5 19.48 37.86 48.48
C ALA A 5 19.53 38.66 47.16
N PRO A 6 19.76 38.01 46.00
CA PRO A 6 19.74 38.71 44.73
C PRO A 6 18.34 39.28 44.49
N LEU A 7 18.24 40.61 44.46
CA LEU A 7 17.00 41.31 44.16
C LEU A 7 16.70 41.11 42.68
N ASN A 8 15.71 40.27 42.37
CA ASN A 8 15.19 40.13 41.02
C ASN A 8 14.68 41.50 40.53
N ARG A 9 15.26 42.02 39.44
CA ARG A 9 14.88 43.31 38.87
C ARG A 9 13.85 43.13 37.75
N CYS A 10 13.02 44.14 37.55
CA CYS A 10 12.10 44.15 36.43
C CYS A 10 12.88 44.28 35.11
N ALA A 11 12.78 43.28 34.23
CA ALA A 11 13.48 43.22 32.94
C ALA A 11 13.22 44.46 32.07
N THR A 12 11.98 44.94 32.01
CA THR A 12 11.63 46.14 31.22
C THR A 12 12.17 47.44 31.84
N CYS A 13 12.22 47.54 33.18
CA CYS A 13 12.79 48.72 33.84
C CYS A 13 14.31 48.79 33.63
N GLU A 14 14.97 47.64 33.60
CA GLU A 14 16.41 47.50 33.38
C GLU A 14 16.80 47.93 31.96
N THR A 15 16.01 47.56 30.95
CA THR A 15 16.26 47.94 29.56
C THR A 15 15.93 49.41 29.25
N LEU A 16 15.04 50.05 30.02
CA LEU A 16 14.59 51.42 29.79
C LEU A 16 15.52 52.51 30.38
N GLY A 17 16.69 52.14 30.91
CA GLY A 17 17.78 53.07 31.25
C GLY A 17 17.49 54.11 32.33
N ASN A 18 16.34 54.08 33.00
CA ASN A 18 16.04 54.99 34.11
C ASN A 18 16.60 54.44 35.42
N GLU A 19 17.90 54.63 35.62
CA GLU A 19 18.66 54.18 36.80
C GLU A 19 18.02 54.63 38.13
N GLN A 20 17.24 55.71 38.14
CA GLN A 20 16.53 56.20 39.33
C GLN A 20 15.24 55.45 39.71
N LYS A 21 14.70 54.53 38.89
CA LYS A 21 13.40 53.82 39.16
C LYS A 21 13.43 52.33 38.78
N SER A 22 14.54 51.64 39.02
CA SER A 22 14.59 50.17 38.93
C SER A 22 13.72 49.56 40.05
N LYS A 23 12.47 49.21 39.72
CA LYS A 23 11.54 48.57 40.67
C LYS A 23 11.86 47.09 40.83
N PRO A 24 11.66 46.50 42.03
CA PRO A 24 11.81 45.06 42.22
C PRO A 24 10.83 44.32 41.29
N GLY A 25 11.33 43.27 40.65
CA GLY A 25 10.57 42.34 39.84
C GLY A 25 9.90 41.30 40.74
N ILE A 26 8.67 41.58 41.13
CA ILE A 26 7.90 40.74 42.08
C ILE A 26 7.24 39.56 41.35
N LEU A 27 6.97 39.71 40.04
CA LEU A 27 6.23 38.74 39.25
C LEU A 27 7.13 38.08 38.21
N LEU A 28 7.13 36.76 38.14
CA LEU A 28 7.87 35.98 37.14
C LEU A 28 6.93 35.57 36.01
N CYS A 29 7.31 35.86 34.76
CA CYS A 29 6.70 35.22 33.61
C CYS A 29 7.40 33.88 33.32
N MET A 30 6.69 32.76 33.44
CA MET A 30 7.26 31.43 33.19
C MET A 30 7.66 31.21 31.73
N GLY A 31 6.89 31.76 30.78
CA GLY A 31 7.18 31.65 29.35
C GLY A 31 8.46 32.39 28.96
N CYS A 32 8.63 33.62 29.45
CA CYS A 32 9.80 34.44 29.13
C CYS A 32 10.98 34.25 30.10
N ARG A 33 10.77 33.56 31.23
CA ARG A 33 11.73 33.40 32.35
C ARG A 33 12.33 34.73 32.84
N LYS A 34 11.52 35.79 32.83
CA LYS A 34 11.90 37.17 33.22
C LYS A 34 11.01 37.67 34.34
N HIS A 35 11.61 38.46 35.24
CA HIS A 35 10.88 39.13 36.32
C HIS A 35 10.40 40.51 35.88
N PHE A 36 9.21 40.90 36.33
CA PHE A 36 8.56 42.16 36.01
C PHE A 36 7.98 42.81 37.27
N CYS A 37 7.93 44.14 37.29
CA CYS A 37 7.10 44.85 38.27
C CYS A 37 5.64 44.79 37.83
N SER A 38 4.69 45.03 38.74
CA SER A 38 3.25 44.87 38.46
C SER A 38 2.79 45.61 37.20
N LYS A 39 3.29 46.83 36.96
CA LYS A 39 2.95 47.61 35.77
C LYS A 39 3.43 46.93 34.48
N HIS A 40 4.70 46.56 34.41
CA HIS A 40 5.28 45.95 33.20
C HIS A 40 4.79 44.52 32.98
N MET A 41 4.36 43.81 34.03
CA MET A 41 3.73 42.50 33.88
C MET A 41 2.36 42.60 33.19
N ILE A 42 1.56 43.62 33.52
CA ILE A 42 0.27 43.87 32.85
C ILE A 42 0.49 44.17 31.37
N GLN A 43 1.39 45.11 31.06
CA GLN A 43 1.73 45.46 29.67
C GLN A 43 2.29 44.26 28.90
N HIS A 44 3.11 43.43 29.55
CA HIS A 44 3.63 42.21 28.94
C HIS A 44 2.51 41.21 28.62
N ARG A 45 1.53 41.03 29.51
CA ARG A 45 0.37 40.16 29.27
C ARG A 45 -0.49 40.67 28.13
N GLU A 46 -0.75 41.96 28.06
CA GLU A 46 -1.50 42.60 26.97
C GLU A 46 -0.79 42.37 25.62
N HIS A 47 0.53 42.56 25.57
CA HIS A 47 1.32 42.30 24.37
C HIS A 47 1.28 40.82 23.95
N LEU A 48 1.33 39.89 24.90
CA LEU A 48 1.21 38.45 24.59
C LEU A 48 -0.19 38.08 24.08
N ALA A 49 -1.24 38.68 24.61
CA ALA A 49 -2.61 38.48 24.15
C ALA A 49 -2.76 38.98 22.70
N ASP A 50 -2.23 40.15 22.41
CA ASP A 50 -2.20 40.74 21.06
C ASP A 50 -1.44 39.86 20.06
N LEU A 51 -0.25 39.37 20.43
CA LEU A 51 0.52 38.43 19.59
C LEU A 51 -0.21 37.12 19.31
N LEU A 52 -0.94 36.60 20.30
CA LEU A 52 -1.70 35.37 20.14
C LEU A 52 -2.88 35.58 19.16
N GLU A 53 -3.64 36.65 19.36
CA GLU A 53 -4.84 36.95 18.58
C GLU A 53 -4.47 37.38 17.14
N ASN A 54 -3.56 38.33 17.00
CA ASN A 54 -3.24 38.93 15.70
C ASN A 54 -2.17 38.17 14.92
N GLY A 55 -1.33 37.38 15.59
CA GLY A 55 -0.32 36.54 14.94
C GLY A 55 -0.80 35.10 14.79
N VAL A 56 -0.78 34.35 15.89
CA VAL A 56 -0.94 32.89 15.85
C VAL A 56 -2.32 32.46 15.39
N VAL A 57 -3.39 33.10 15.90
CA VAL A 57 -4.76 32.74 15.53
C VAL A 57 -5.06 33.12 14.09
N CYS A 58 -4.64 34.30 13.64
CA CYS A 58 -4.77 34.74 12.24
C CYS A 58 -4.03 33.79 11.28
N GLU A 59 -2.78 33.43 11.57
CA GLU A 59 -2.01 32.50 10.73
C GLU A 59 -2.65 31.12 10.68
N ARG A 60 -3.09 30.59 11.82
CA ARG A 60 -3.81 29.31 11.88
C ARG A 60 -5.08 29.36 11.02
N ASN A 61 -5.87 30.43 11.12
CA ASN A 61 -7.10 30.56 10.34
C ASN A 61 -6.81 30.65 8.84
N ALA A 62 -5.80 31.42 8.44
CA ALA A 62 -5.40 31.50 7.03
C ALA A 62 -4.91 30.15 6.49
N LEU A 63 -4.22 29.35 7.31
CA LEU A 63 -3.82 27.98 6.95
C LEU A 63 -5.03 27.06 6.84
N LEU A 64 -5.96 27.13 7.79
CA LEU A 64 -7.20 26.36 7.75
C LEU A 64 -7.98 26.68 6.49
N GLU A 65 -8.15 27.95 6.14
CA GLU A 65 -8.83 28.37 4.91
C GLU A 65 -8.15 27.81 3.65
N LYS A 66 -6.82 27.77 3.60
CA LYS A 66 -6.08 27.16 2.47
C LYS A 66 -6.27 25.66 2.37
N ILE A 67 -6.35 24.96 3.50
CA ILE A 67 -6.51 23.49 3.55
C ILE A 67 -7.97 23.11 3.32
N SER A 68 -8.90 23.90 3.84
CA SER A 68 -10.35 23.68 3.72
C SER A 68 -10.95 24.32 2.48
N ALA A 69 -10.18 25.09 1.71
CA ALA A 69 -10.61 25.60 0.43
C ALA A 69 -11.08 24.40 -0.41
N PRO A 70 -12.30 24.44 -0.96
CA PRO A 70 -12.75 23.39 -1.85
C PRO A 70 -11.71 23.25 -2.96
N TYR A 71 -11.25 22.03 -3.19
CA TYR A 71 -10.22 21.70 -4.18
C TYR A 71 -10.42 22.54 -5.44
N ASP A 72 -9.43 23.37 -5.74
CA ASP A 72 -9.45 24.27 -6.90
C ASP A 72 -9.84 23.48 -8.15
N GLU A 73 -10.61 24.07 -9.08
CA GLU A 73 -11.12 23.39 -10.28
C GLU A 73 -10.01 22.65 -11.06
N GLN A 74 -8.78 23.16 -11.00
CA GLN A 74 -7.62 22.55 -11.62
C GLN A 74 -7.13 21.27 -10.93
N TRP A 75 -7.22 21.20 -9.60
CA TRP A 75 -6.89 19.99 -8.83
C TRP A 75 -7.97 18.92 -9.05
N SER A 76 -9.25 19.32 -9.08
CA SER A 76 -10.35 18.39 -9.37
C SER A 76 -10.26 17.82 -10.80
N ALA A 77 -9.86 18.62 -11.79
CA ALA A 77 -9.64 18.15 -13.15
C ALA A 77 -8.48 17.14 -13.25
N THR A 78 -7.36 17.39 -12.57
CA THR A 78 -6.20 16.49 -12.58
C THR A 78 -6.52 15.15 -11.90
N ILE A 79 -7.20 15.19 -10.75
CA ILE A 79 -7.65 13.98 -10.05
C ILE A 79 -8.62 13.21 -10.94
N LYS A 80 -9.55 13.88 -11.62
CA LYS A 80 -10.51 13.23 -12.52
C LYS A 80 -9.80 12.49 -13.67
N VAL A 81 -8.83 13.12 -14.33
CA VAL A 81 -8.04 12.49 -15.39
C VAL A 81 -7.25 11.29 -14.87
N GLN A 82 -6.67 11.38 -13.67
CA GLN A 82 -5.96 10.28 -13.04
C GLN A 82 -6.89 9.11 -12.70
N LEU A 83 -8.09 9.39 -12.17
CA LEU A 83 -9.10 8.38 -11.90
C LEU A 83 -9.57 7.69 -13.19
N GLU A 84 -9.81 8.44 -14.26
CA GLU A 84 -10.14 7.87 -15.58
C GLU A 84 -9.02 6.95 -16.10
N THR A 85 -7.76 7.36 -15.92
CA THR A 85 -6.60 6.53 -16.29
C THR A 85 -6.55 5.23 -15.48
N ILE A 86 -6.80 5.28 -14.17
CA ILE A 86 -6.86 4.10 -13.31
C ILE A 86 -7.99 3.16 -13.75
N ASN A 87 -9.18 3.71 -14.03
CA ASN A 87 -10.32 2.92 -14.49
C ASN A 87 -10.04 2.21 -15.83
N ASN A 88 -9.41 2.91 -16.77
CA ASN A 88 -9.05 2.33 -18.06
C ASN A 88 -8.01 1.21 -17.87
N TRP A 89 -6.99 1.43 -17.05
CA TRP A 89 -5.99 0.41 -16.72
C TRP A 89 -6.62 -0.84 -16.10
N GLU A 90 -7.62 -0.68 -15.22
CA GLU A 90 -8.35 -1.79 -14.64
C GLU A 90 -9.13 -2.59 -15.69
N LEU A 91 -9.88 -1.90 -16.56
CA LEU A 91 -10.65 -2.53 -17.64
C LEU A 91 -9.75 -3.31 -18.60
N ASP A 92 -8.64 -2.70 -19.04
CA ASP A 92 -7.68 -3.33 -19.95
C ASP A 92 -7.04 -4.58 -19.32
N THR A 93 -6.72 -4.51 -18.03
CA THR A 93 -6.14 -5.64 -17.30
C THR A 93 -7.12 -6.81 -17.20
N ILE A 94 -8.39 -6.52 -16.90
CA ILE A 94 -9.45 -7.55 -16.86
C ILE A 94 -9.59 -8.23 -18.21
N GLU A 95 -9.60 -7.45 -19.30
CA GLU A 95 -9.74 -7.99 -20.64
C GLU A 95 -8.53 -8.86 -21.04
N LEU A 96 -7.31 -8.43 -20.72
CA LEU A 96 -6.10 -9.20 -20.96
C LEU A 96 -6.12 -10.55 -20.23
N ILE A 97 -6.58 -10.57 -18.98
CA ILE A 97 -6.71 -11.80 -18.19
C ILE A 97 -7.75 -12.73 -18.84
N LYS A 98 -8.90 -12.21 -19.27
CA LYS A 98 -9.94 -13.00 -19.95
C LYS A 98 -9.42 -13.63 -21.24
N GLN A 99 -8.76 -12.85 -22.08
CA GLN A 99 -8.21 -13.33 -23.36
C GLN A 99 -7.14 -14.40 -23.14
N SER A 100 -6.26 -14.20 -22.15
CA SER A 100 -5.23 -15.17 -21.79
C SER A 100 -5.84 -16.48 -21.29
N ALA A 101 -6.86 -16.41 -20.44
CA ALA A 101 -7.58 -17.58 -19.95
C ALA A 101 -8.32 -18.32 -21.08
N MET A 102 -8.93 -17.59 -22.02
CA MET A 102 -9.57 -18.20 -23.20
C MET A 102 -8.56 -18.92 -24.09
N ARG A 103 -7.39 -18.31 -24.32
CA ARG A 103 -6.31 -18.92 -25.10
C ARG A 103 -5.81 -20.21 -24.46
N ALA A 104 -5.53 -20.17 -23.16
CA ALA A 104 -5.08 -21.35 -22.41
C ALA A 104 -6.12 -22.51 -22.46
N ARG A 105 -7.42 -22.20 -22.33
CA ARG A 105 -8.47 -23.21 -22.46
C ARG A 105 -8.51 -23.83 -23.85
N LYS A 106 -8.36 -23.01 -24.90
CA LYS A 106 -8.35 -23.48 -26.29
C LYS A 106 -7.14 -24.38 -26.56
N GLU A 107 -5.95 -23.96 -26.15
CA GLU A 107 -4.72 -24.74 -26.30
C GLU A 107 -4.80 -26.09 -25.56
N LEU A 108 -5.37 -26.10 -24.34
CA LEU A 108 -5.58 -27.33 -23.59
C LEU A 108 -6.55 -28.27 -24.31
N HIS A 109 -7.66 -27.74 -24.83
CA HIS A 109 -8.64 -28.54 -25.56
C HIS A 109 -8.03 -29.14 -26.83
N GLU A 110 -7.32 -28.34 -27.63
CA GLU A 110 -6.66 -28.80 -28.86
C GLU A 110 -5.63 -29.88 -28.56
N THR A 111 -4.83 -29.70 -27.51
CA THR A 111 -3.85 -30.70 -27.07
C THR A 111 -4.53 -32.00 -26.65
N ALA A 112 -5.57 -31.91 -25.81
CA ALA A 112 -6.30 -33.09 -25.35
C ALA A 112 -7.00 -33.84 -26.49
N SER A 113 -7.62 -33.13 -27.44
CA SER A 113 -8.23 -33.72 -28.63
C SER A 113 -7.20 -34.46 -29.49
N LYS A 114 -6.03 -33.86 -29.70
CA LYS A 114 -4.95 -34.47 -30.47
C LYS A 114 -4.43 -35.76 -29.83
N GLU A 115 -4.24 -35.75 -28.50
CA GLU A 115 -3.83 -36.94 -27.76
C GLU A 115 -4.90 -38.05 -27.82
N TYR A 116 -6.18 -37.68 -27.71
CA TYR A 116 -7.29 -38.62 -27.85
C TYR A 116 -7.34 -39.25 -29.24
N GLU A 117 -7.20 -38.47 -30.31
CA GLU A 117 -7.14 -38.97 -31.67
C GLU A 117 -5.95 -39.91 -31.90
N ASN A 118 -4.78 -39.57 -31.35
CA ASN A 118 -3.59 -40.41 -31.42
C ASN A 118 -3.82 -41.76 -30.70
N LEU A 119 -4.37 -41.72 -29.49
CA LEU A 119 -4.70 -42.92 -28.73
C LEU A 119 -5.73 -43.79 -29.47
N SER A 120 -6.77 -43.18 -30.03
CA SER A 120 -7.79 -43.87 -30.81
C SER A 120 -7.20 -44.56 -32.05
N LYS A 121 -6.22 -43.93 -32.73
CA LYS A 121 -5.52 -44.55 -33.86
C LYS A 121 -4.69 -45.74 -33.41
N GLN A 122 -3.94 -45.62 -32.31
CA GLN A 122 -3.14 -46.71 -31.77
C GLN A 122 -4.01 -47.92 -31.37
N PHE A 123 -5.15 -47.68 -30.71
CA PHE A 123 -6.11 -48.75 -30.39
C PHE A 123 -6.71 -49.41 -31.62
N SER A 124 -7.05 -48.63 -32.65
CA SER A 124 -7.55 -49.17 -33.91
C SER A 124 -6.51 -50.06 -34.60
N MET A 125 -5.25 -49.61 -34.65
CA MET A 125 -4.14 -50.40 -35.18
C MET A 125 -3.97 -51.71 -34.42
N LEU A 126 -3.90 -51.66 -33.08
CA LEU A 126 -3.79 -52.86 -32.24
C LEU A 126 -4.96 -53.83 -32.46
N SER A 127 -6.18 -53.31 -32.57
CA SER A 127 -7.39 -54.12 -32.79
C SER A 127 -7.34 -54.83 -34.15
N ASN A 128 -6.87 -54.13 -35.20
CA ASN A 128 -6.70 -54.71 -36.52
C ASN A 128 -5.60 -55.78 -36.54
N GLU A 129 -4.49 -55.54 -35.84
CA GLU A 129 -3.41 -56.54 -35.69
C GLU A 129 -3.94 -57.80 -34.99
N LEU A 130 -4.69 -57.66 -33.90
CA LEU A 130 -5.31 -58.79 -33.19
C LEU A 130 -6.30 -59.56 -34.07
N ASN A 131 -7.18 -58.87 -34.79
CA ASN A 131 -8.12 -59.51 -35.70
C ASN A 131 -7.38 -60.25 -36.83
N THR A 132 -6.32 -59.65 -37.38
CA THR A 132 -5.49 -60.29 -38.40
C THR A 132 -4.84 -61.57 -37.86
N LEU A 133 -4.35 -61.56 -36.62
CA LEU A 133 -3.78 -62.76 -35.98
C LEU A 133 -4.83 -63.86 -35.73
N LEU A 134 -6.06 -63.46 -35.35
CA LEU A 134 -7.18 -64.38 -35.17
C LEU A 134 -7.65 -65.00 -36.49
N GLU A 135 -7.82 -64.18 -37.53
CA GLU A 135 -8.26 -64.63 -38.86
C GLU A 135 -7.23 -65.52 -39.56
N ASN A 136 -5.94 -65.28 -39.31
CA ASN A 136 -4.86 -66.09 -39.89
C ASN A 136 -4.64 -67.43 -39.18
N GLU A 137 -5.48 -67.81 -38.19
CA GLU A 137 -5.40 -69.05 -37.40
C GLU A 137 -3.96 -69.45 -37.01
N SER A 138 -3.08 -68.49 -36.76
CA SER A 138 -1.70 -68.78 -36.34
C SER A 138 -1.62 -69.01 -34.82
N TYR A 139 -2.60 -69.70 -34.24
CA TYR A 139 -2.39 -70.40 -32.98
C TYR A 139 -1.58 -71.65 -33.29
N PHE A 140 -0.27 -71.49 -33.39
CA PHE A 140 0.60 -72.62 -33.15
C PHE A 140 0.46 -72.96 -31.66
N GLU A 141 -0.32 -73.99 -31.33
CA GLU A 141 -0.13 -74.74 -30.09
C GLU A 141 1.25 -75.40 -30.14
N ASN A 142 2.32 -74.63 -29.95
CA ASN A 142 3.68 -75.18 -29.93
C ASN A 142 4.02 -75.88 -28.60
N ASP A 143 3.02 -76.17 -27.75
CA ASP A 143 3.25 -76.72 -26.40
C ASP A 143 2.39 -77.93 -26.03
N ILE A 144 1.76 -78.63 -26.99
CA ILE A 144 1.18 -79.96 -26.71
C ILE A 144 1.78 -81.02 -27.63
N CYS A 145 3.10 -81.15 -27.54
CA CYS A 145 3.79 -82.42 -27.81
C CYS A 145 4.72 -82.71 -26.62
N ALA A 146 4.18 -82.64 -25.41
CA ALA A 146 4.85 -83.22 -24.25
C ALA A 146 4.52 -84.72 -24.22
N ASP A 147 5.41 -85.50 -24.84
CA ASP A 147 5.77 -86.86 -24.46
C ASP A 147 4.61 -87.78 -24.03
N ILE A 148 3.89 -88.35 -24.99
CA ILE A 148 3.36 -89.71 -24.81
C ILE A 148 4.32 -90.66 -25.53
N ASP A 149 5.52 -90.76 -24.97
CA ASP A 149 6.35 -91.95 -25.11
C ASP A 149 5.71 -93.04 -24.25
N CYS A 150 4.66 -93.68 -24.78
CA CYS A 150 4.10 -94.91 -24.22
C CYS A 150 4.97 -96.10 -24.65
N THR A 151 6.24 -96.07 -24.27
CA THR A 151 7.02 -97.27 -24.03
C THR A 151 6.78 -97.70 -22.58
N LEU A 152 5.83 -98.62 -22.35
CA LEU A 152 5.82 -99.64 -21.26
C LEU A 152 4.45 -100.35 -21.14
N ARG A 153 4.32 -101.49 -21.85
CA ARG A 153 3.74 -102.81 -21.48
C ARG A 153 2.93 -103.45 -22.60
#